data_AF-A0A9R1R6Z9-F1
#
_entry.id   AF-A0A9R1R6Z9-F1
#
_cell.length_a   1.000
_cell.length_b   1.000
_cell.length_c   1.000
_cell.angle_alpha   90.00
_cell.angle_beta   90.00
_cell.angle_gamma   90.00
#
_symmetry.space_group_name_H-M   'P 1'
#
loop_
_entity.id
_entity.type
_entity.pdbx_description
1 polymer ?
#
loop_
_entity_poly.entity_id
_entity_poly.type
_entity_poly.pdbx_seq_one_letter_code
_entity_poly.pdbx_strand_id
1 'polypeptide(L)'
;MTLPNTLMSADQIFEFVRAADCYPNVSIAYRILLTVPVTVASAERSFSKLKLLKNYLRSTMSQERPNGLAMCCIEKNMLDSIDLDIVIDDFASKNARKSCFS
;
A
#
# COMPACT_ATOMS: atom_id res chain seq x y z
N MET A 1 -55.18 -4.62 9.11
CA MET A 1 -53.96 -5.20 9.71
C MET A 1 -53.31 -4.13 10.57
N THR A 2 -53.56 -4.16 11.87
CA THR A 2 -52.97 -3.22 12.84
C THR A 2 -51.56 -3.68 13.18
N LEU A 3 -50.60 -2.75 13.17
CA LEU A 3 -49.23 -2.99 13.64
C LEU A 3 -49.30 -3.54 15.08
N PRO A 4 -48.59 -4.61 15.45
CA PRO A 4 -48.60 -5.11 16.82
C PRO A 4 -48.03 -4.05 17.77
N ASN A 5 -48.76 -3.70 18.83
CA ASN A 5 -48.32 -2.74 19.86
C ASN A 5 -47.36 -3.36 20.89
N THR A 6 -46.74 -4.49 20.56
CA THR A 6 -45.84 -5.25 21.44
C THR A 6 -44.39 -5.02 21.03
N LEU A 7 -43.51 -4.82 22.02
CA LEU A 7 -42.08 -4.63 21.79
C LEU A 7 -41.47 -5.95 21.27
N MET A 8 -41.17 -6.00 19.97
CA MET A 8 -40.59 -7.16 19.30
C MET A 8 -39.08 -6.97 19.09
N SER A 9 -38.32 -8.06 19.15
CA SER A 9 -36.90 -8.07 18.78
C SER A 9 -36.74 -7.79 17.28
N ALA A 10 -35.61 -7.17 16.90
CA ALA A 10 -35.32 -6.76 15.53
C ALA A 10 -35.45 -7.92 14.52
N ASP A 11 -35.10 -9.14 14.94
CA ASP A 11 -35.20 -10.35 14.12
C ASP A 11 -36.66 -10.74 13.83
N GLN A 12 -37.54 -10.61 14.84
CA GLN A 12 -38.97 -10.90 14.69
C GLN A 12 -39.68 -9.84 13.86
N ILE A 13 -39.26 -8.57 13.96
CA ILE A 13 -39.77 -7.49 13.11
C ILE A 13 -39.37 -7.73 11.66
N PHE A 14 -38.14 -8.16 11.41
CA PHE A 14 -37.67 -8.49 10.07
C PHE A 14 -38.50 -9.63 9.44
N GLU A 15 -38.73 -10.69 10.20
CA GLU A 15 -39.60 -11.81 9.78
C GLU A 15 -41.04 -11.36 9.49
N PHE A 16 -41.62 -10.51 10.34
CA PHE A 16 -42.96 -9.97 10.14
C PHE A 16 -43.04 -9.06 8.91
N VAL A 17 -42.07 -8.16 8.71
CA VAL A 17 -42.00 -7.24 7.55
C VAL A 17 -41.80 -8.02 6.25
N ARG A 18 -41.00 -9.09 6.29
CA ARG A 18 -40.76 -9.98 5.15
C ARG A 18 -42.00 -10.83 4.82
N ALA A 19 -42.69 -11.36 5.82
CA ALA A 19 -43.92 -12.12 5.64
C ALA A 19 -45.11 -11.22 5.22
N ALA A 20 -45.08 -9.95 5.63
CA ALA A 20 -46.14 -9.02 5.29
C ALA A 20 -46.10 -8.59 3.83
N ASP A 21 -44.92 -8.49 3.19
CA ASP A 21 -44.64 -8.09 1.77
C ASP A 21 -45.49 -6.91 1.20
N CYS A 22 -46.27 -6.24 2.04
CA CYS A 22 -47.31 -5.29 1.67
C CYS A 22 -46.76 -3.87 1.56
N TYR A 23 -45.49 -3.68 1.96
CA TYR A 23 -44.83 -2.38 2.02
C TYR A 23 -43.44 -2.45 1.37
N PRO A 24 -43.36 -2.40 0.03
CA PRO A 24 -42.09 -2.50 -0.72
C PRO A 24 -41.07 -1.43 -0.31
N ASN A 25 -41.53 -0.26 0.14
CA ASN A 25 -40.65 0.81 0.60
C ASN A 25 -39.90 0.44 1.89
N VAL A 26 -40.52 -0.34 2.79
CA VAL A 26 -39.92 -0.73 4.07
C VAL A 26 -38.86 -1.81 3.86
N SER A 27 -39.11 -2.77 2.96
CA SER A 27 -38.13 -3.80 2.62
C SER A 27 -36.90 -3.21 1.91
N ILE A 28 -37.09 -2.23 1.03
CA ILE A 28 -36.00 -1.50 0.38
C ILE A 28 -35.18 -0.72 1.42
N ALA A 29 -35.83 0.02 2.33
CA ALA A 29 -35.14 0.78 3.36
C ALA A 29 -34.28 -0.11 4.26
N TYR A 30 -34.80 -1.29 4.65
CA TYR A 30 -34.05 -2.24 5.47
C TYR A 30 -32.87 -2.86 4.71
N ARG A 31 -33.03 -3.19 3.42
CA ARG A 31 -31.93 -3.66 2.58
C ARG A 31 -30.82 -2.63 2.45
N ILE A 32 -31.17 -1.36 2.25
CA ILE A 32 -30.20 -0.25 2.21
C ILE A 32 -29.50 -0.13 3.57
N LEU A 33 -30.25 -0.12 4.67
CA LEU A 33 -29.70 -0.01 6.03
C LEU A 33 -28.68 -1.10 6.35
N LEU A 34 -28.90 -2.34 5.88
CA LEU A 34 -27.94 -3.45 6.08
C LEU A 34 -26.79 -3.43 5.08
N THR A 35 -27.03 -3.01 3.83
CA THR A 35 -26.02 -3.06 2.77
C THR A 35 -25.02 -1.89 2.88
N VAL A 36 -25.47 -0.71 3.29
CA VAL A 36 -24.64 0.48 3.45
C VAL A 36 -23.46 0.26 4.41
N PRO A 37 -23.62 -0.20 5.66
CA PRO A 37 -22.48 -0.40 6.57
C PRO A 37 -21.52 -1.48 6.06
N VAL A 38 -22.04 -2.54 5.43
CA VAL A 38 -21.21 -3.63 4.86
C VAL A 38 -20.35 -3.12 3.70
N THR A 39 -20.94 -2.35 2.79
CA THR A 39 -20.24 -1.76 1.64
C THR A 39 -19.24 -0.70 2.08
N VAL A 40 -19.60 0.15 3.04
CA VAL A 40 -18.69 1.16 3.63
C VAL A 40 -17.49 0.50 4.29
N ALA A 41 -17.70 -0.50 5.16
CA ALA A 41 -16.59 -1.21 5.80
C ALA A 41 -15.65 -1.89 4.78
N SER A 42 -16.21 -2.47 3.72
CA SER A 42 -15.43 -3.05 2.63
C SER A 42 -14.62 -2.00 1.86
N ALA A 43 -15.22 -0.85 1.55
CA ALA A 43 -14.56 0.26 0.89
C ALA A 43 -13.44 0.85 1.76
N GLU A 44 -13.69 1.12 3.05
CA GLU A 44 -12.70 1.61 4.01
C GLU A 44 -11.50 0.68 4.12
N ARG A 45 -11.75 -0.64 4.26
CA ARG A 45 -10.70 -1.65 4.29
C ARG A 45 -9.87 -1.64 3.00
N SER A 46 -10.52 -1.49 1.84
CA SER A 46 -9.85 -1.47 0.54
C SER A 46 -9.02 -0.20 0.34
N PHE A 47 -9.55 0.97 0.68
CA PHE A 47 -8.83 2.24 0.62
C PHE A 47 -7.66 2.31 1.62
N SER A 48 -7.81 1.71 2.81
CA SER A 48 -6.73 1.61 3.80
C SER A 48 -5.54 0.84 3.25
N LYS A 49 -5.78 -0.34 2.63
CA LYS A 49 -4.73 -1.12 1.96
C LYS A 49 -4.06 -0.33 0.82
N LEU A 50 -4.85 0.36 0.01
CA LEU A 50 -4.32 1.20 -1.08
C LEU A 50 -3.46 2.35 -0.53
N LYS A 51 -3.87 2.98 0.57
CA LYS A 51 -3.10 4.03 1.24
C LYS A 51 -1.75 3.50 1.72
N LEU A 52 -1.72 2.31 2.32
CA LEU A 52 -0.48 1.65 2.74
C LEU A 52 0.44 1.40 1.53
N LEU A 53 -0.09 0.81 0.45
CA LEU A 53 0.69 0.52 -0.75
C LEU A 53 1.27 1.79 -1.39
N LYS A 54 0.44 2.84 -1.53
CA LYS A 54 0.90 4.14 -2.06
C LYS A 54 1.96 4.78 -1.16
N ASN A 55 1.84 4.61 0.15
CA ASN A 55 2.83 5.11 1.09
C ASN A 55 4.15 4.34 0.95
N TYR A 56 4.10 3.02 0.88
CA TYR A 56 5.27 2.16 0.68
C TYR A 56 6.01 2.49 -0.61
N LEU A 57 5.32 2.57 -1.75
CA LEU A 57 5.95 2.92 -3.02
C LEU A 57 6.62 4.30 -2.97
N ARG A 58 5.96 5.28 -2.36
CA ARG A 58 6.51 6.63 -2.23
C ARG A 58 7.69 6.69 -1.26
N SER A 59 7.65 5.94 -0.15
CA SER A 59 8.78 5.86 0.78
C SER A 59 9.96 5.16 0.14
N THR A 60 9.76 4.04 -0.56
CA THR A 60 10.83 3.30 -1.23
C THR A 60 11.49 4.16 -2.31
N MET A 61 10.71 4.82 -3.19
CA MET A 61 11.30 5.74 -4.17
C MET A 61 12.07 6.90 -3.53
N SER A 62 11.54 7.45 -2.43
CA SER A 62 12.22 8.49 -1.67
C SER A 62 13.44 7.99 -0.89
N GLN A 63 13.59 6.69 -0.67
CA GLN A 63 14.74 6.10 0.03
C GLN A 63 15.81 5.65 -0.95
N GLU A 64 15.43 5.05 -2.09
CA GLU A 64 16.39 4.55 -3.09
C GLU A 64 17.29 5.66 -3.65
N ARG A 65 16.72 6.81 -4.00
CA ARG A 65 17.48 7.93 -4.57
C ARG A 65 18.48 8.55 -3.56
N PRO A 66 18.10 8.90 -2.32
CA PRO A 66 19.05 9.37 -1.32
C PRO A 66 20.05 8.31 -0.87
N ASN A 67 19.66 7.02 -0.80
CA ASN A 67 20.58 5.95 -0.42
C ASN A 67 21.70 5.78 -1.47
N GLY A 68 21.36 5.80 -2.76
CA GLY A 68 22.35 5.79 -3.84
C GLY A 68 23.26 7.03 -3.81
N LEU A 69 22.69 8.22 -3.59
CA LEU A 69 23.46 9.46 -3.46
C LEU A 69 24.40 9.43 -2.24
N ALA A 70 23.93 8.93 -1.10
CA ALA A 70 24.75 8.79 0.10
C ALA A 70 25.93 7.85 -0.16
N MET A 71 25.69 6.72 -0.85
CA MET A 71 26.75 5.79 -1.26
C MET A 71 27.78 6.47 -2.17
N CYS A 72 27.34 7.17 -3.23
CA CYS A 72 28.24 7.91 -4.11
C CYS A 72 29.02 9.01 -3.38
N CYS A 73 28.41 9.71 -2.42
CA CYS A 73 29.09 10.71 -1.61
C CYS A 73 30.15 10.08 -0.69
N ILE A 74 29.87 8.93 -0.09
CA ILE A 74 30.83 8.19 0.74
C ILE A 74 32.01 7.72 -0.13
N GLU A 75 31.72 7.08 -1.27
CA GLU A 75 32.74 6.61 -2.21
C GLU A 75 33.62 7.75 -2.72
N LYS A 76 33.02 8.90 -3.08
CA LYS A 76 33.74 10.10 -3.48
C LYS A 76 34.68 10.59 -2.38
N ASN A 77 34.20 10.69 -1.14
CA ASN A 77 35.03 11.13 -0.01
C ASN A 77 36.20 10.16 0.25
N MET A 78 35.98 8.85 0.09
CA MET A 78 37.05 7.87 0.20
C MET A 78 38.06 8.02 -0.94
N LEU A 79 37.59 8.24 -2.17
CA LEU A 79 38.45 8.44 -3.34
C LEU A 79 39.29 9.72 -3.22
N ASP A 80 38.72 10.82 -2.72
CA ASP A 80 39.44 12.07 -2.48
C ASP A 80 40.56 11.93 -1.43
N SER A 81 40.50 10.90 -0.57
CA SER A 81 41.55 10.57 0.41
C SER A 81 42.63 9.63 -0.11
N ILE A 82 42.43 9.03 -1.29
CA ILE A 82 43.35 8.09 -1.92
C ILE A 82 44.14 8.84 -2.99
N ASP A 83 45.45 8.64 -3.03
CA ASP A 83 46.30 9.20 -4.07
C ASP A 83 46.01 8.54 -5.42
N LEU A 84 45.32 9.27 -6.30
CA LEU A 84 44.87 8.78 -7.60
C LEU A 84 46.04 8.43 -8.52
N ASP A 85 47.18 9.12 -8.40
CA ASP A 85 48.34 8.89 -9.25
C ASP A 85 48.94 7.50 -8.99
N ILE A 86 48.96 7.07 -7.72
CA ILE A 86 49.41 5.73 -7.32
C ILE A 86 48.46 4.65 -7.86
N VAL A 87 47.15 4.90 -7.82
CA VAL A 87 46.14 3.95 -8.33
C VAL A 87 46.24 3.81 -9.85
N ILE A 88 46.45 4.93 -10.56
CA ILE A 88 46.63 4.93 -12.03
C ILE A 88 47.91 4.18 -12.41
N ASP A 89 49.00 4.37 -11.68
CA ASP A 89 50.27 3.65 -11.92
C ASP A 89 50.17 2.15 -11.61
N ASP A 90 49.50 1.74 -10.51
CA ASP A 90 49.22 0.32 -10.21
C ASP A 90 48.33 -0.32 -11.29
N PHE A 91 47.33 0.42 -11.79
CA PHE A 91 46.45 -0.07 -12.86
C PHE A 91 47.20 -0.21 -14.20
N ALA A 92 48.02 0.77 -14.56
CA ALA A 92 48.84 0.75 -15.76
C ALA A 92 49.87 -0.39 -15.72
N SER A 93 50.57 -0.57 -14.59
CA SER A 93 51.58 -1.63 -14.42
C SER A 93 50.98 -3.05 -14.42
N LYS A 94 49.73 -3.23 -13.95
CA LYS A 94 49.01 -4.51 -14.05
C LYS A 94 48.46 -4.80 -15.45
N ASN A 95 48.00 -3.80 -16.19
CA ASN A 95 47.52 -4.00 -17.57
C ASN A 95 48.66 -4.14 -18.59
N ALA A 96 49.78 -3.44 -18.40
CA ALA A 96 50.96 -3.57 -19.25
C ALA A 96 51.48 -5.03 -19.29
N ARG A 97 51.40 -5.75 -18.16
CA ARG A 97 51.76 -7.17 -18.07
C ARG A 97 50.88 -8.13 -18.88
N LYS A 98 49.72 -7.70 -19.40
CA LYS A 98 48.88 -8.52 -20.29
C LYS A 98 49.14 -8.33 -21.79
N SER A 99 50.04 -7.41 -22.17
CA SER A 99 50.36 -7.12 -23.57
C SER A 99 51.44 -8.01 -24.19
N CYS A 100 51.99 -8.98 -23.44
CA CYS A 100 52.86 -10.00 -24.02
C CYS A 100 52.01 -11.10 -24.68
N PHE A 101 51.50 -10.81 -25.88
CA PHE A 101 51.07 -11.84 -26.82
C PHE A 101 52.32 -12.27 -27.61
N SER A 102 52.80 -13.48 -27.32
CA SER A 102 53.84 -14.18 -28.10
C SER A 102 53.27 -14.76 -29.39
#